data_AF-A0A9J7LQU8-F1
#
_entry.id   AF-A0A9J7LQU8-F1
#
_cell.length_a   1.000
_cell.length_b   1.000
_cell.length_c   1.000
_cell.angle_alpha   90.00
_cell.angle_beta   90.00
_cell.angle_gamma   90.00
#
_symmetry.space_group_name_H-M   'P 1'
#
loop_
_entity.id
_entity.type
_entity.pdbx_description
1 polymer ?
#
loop_
_entity_poly.entity_id
_entity_poly.type
_entity_poly.pdbx_seq_one_letter_code
_entity_poly.pdbx_strand_id
1 'polypeptide(L)'
;MLFSSESGAVGAYVGADDVIARLPSSIDVKIVPDSGMFMDLPDKDGVYSFNTSQTMAIELHNATSSANNACREARPQDEVWQCAYPENLVPYEPVPLFMLNYLYDVYALKFILGTTCYPDQCQGKDLAAVQNYRTSLLKVAHTELREQDGAFLITCFSHGLAGIDVVWTEFTVNNRTVRQAVGDWYFGRTADNVHVDTDPEMNPVCRKK
;
A
#
# COMPACT_ATOMS: atom_id res chain seq x y z
N MET A 1 -11.96 13.48 1.31
CA MET A 1 -10.70 12.72 1.26
C MET A 1 -10.60 11.94 2.56
N LEU A 2 -10.59 10.60 2.49
CA LEU A 2 -10.28 9.73 3.62
C LEU A 2 -8.77 9.49 3.60
N PHE A 3 -8.07 10.04 4.58
CA PHE A 3 -6.64 9.83 4.76
C PHE A 3 -6.44 8.87 5.93
N SER A 4 -5.56 7.89 5.77
CA SER A 4 -5.32 6.86 6.78
C SER A 4 -3.89 6.37 6.70
N SER A 5 -3.27 6.06 7.83
CA SER A 5 -1.88 5.61 7.90
C SER A 5 -1.76 4.25 8.59
N GLU A 6 -0.73 3.49 8.22
CA GLU A 6 -0.34 2.24 8.86
C GLU A 6 -1.48 1.20 8.87
N SER A 7 -1.83 0.62 10.02
CA SER A 7 -2.99 -0.29 10.14
C SER A 7 -4.32 0.38 9.76
N GLY A 8 -4.44 1.69 9.92
CA GLY A 8 -5.60 2.45 9.47
C GLY A 8 -5.73 2.45 7.95
N ALA A 9 -4.61 2.42 7.23
CA ALA A 9 -4.60 2.35 5.77
C ALA A 9 -5.07 0.99 5.25
N VAL A 10 -4.74 -0.11 5.94
CA VAL A 10 -5.33 -1.43 5.67
C VAL A 10 -6.85 -1.37 5.80
N GLY A 11 -7.35 -0.74 6.86
CA GLY A 11 -8.79 -0.56 7.06
C GLY A 11 -9.46 0.28 5.95
N ALA A 12 -8.74 1.28 5.41
CA ALA A 12 -9.24 2.06 4.28
C ALA A 12 -9.35 1.22 2.99
N TYR A 13 -8.39 0.34 2.70
CA TYR A 13 -8.53 -0.61 1.58
C TYR A 13 -9.69 -1.59 1.82
N VAL A 14 -9.72 -2.21 3.00
CA VAL A 14 -10.64 -3.32 3.29
C VAL A 14 -12.09 -2.85 3.37
N GLY A 15 -12.35 -1.66 3.95
CA GLY A 15 -13.70 -1.22 4.32
C GLY A 15 -14.17 0.10 3.71
N ALA A 16 -13.49 0.63 2.69
CA ALA A 16 -13.93 1.87 2.03
C ALA A 16 -15.37 1.78 1.51
N ASP A 17 -15.78 0.64 0.93
CA ASP A 17 -17.11 0.43 0.39
C ASP A 17 -18.23 0.56 1.44
N ASP A 18 -18.05 -0.02 2.62
CA ASP A 18 -19.01 0.12 3.73
C ASP A 18 -19.07 1.57 4.24
N VAL A 19 -17.94 2.26 4.37
CA VAL A 19 -17.92 3.67 4.79
C VAL A 19 -18.63 4.55 3.77
N ILE A 20 -18.34 4.35 2.48
CA ILE A 20 -18.87 5.16 1.38
C ILE A 20 -20.37 4.92 1.19
N ALA A 21 -20.84 3.68 1.35
CA ALA A 21 -22.27 3.35 1.29
C ALA A 21 -23.11 4.08 2.36
N ARG A 22 -22.49 4.55 3.44
CA ARG A 22 -23.15 5.30 4.52
C ARG A 22 -23.12 6.82 4.32
N LEU A 23 -22.35 7.31 3.34
CA LEU A 23 -22.25 8.73 3.04
C LEU A 23 -23.34 9.16 2.03
N PRO A 24 -23.85 10.40 2.11
CA PRO A 24 -24.70 10.96 1.07
C PRO A 24 -24.01 10.96 -0.30
N SER A 25 -24.74 10.64 -1.35
CA SER A 25 -24.22 10.61 -2.74
C SER A 25 -23.74 11.97 -3.27
N SER A 26 -24.05 13.06 -2.56
CA SER A 26 -23.54 14.41 -2.88
C SER A 26 -22.10 14.65 -2.45
N ILE A 27 -21.49 13.74 -1.68
CA ILE A 27 -20.11 13.86 -1.20
C ILE A 27 -19.19 13.13 -2.18
N ASP A 28 -18.26 13.87 -2.78
CA ASP A 28 -17.14 13.28 -3.52
C ASP A 28 -16.11 12.73 -2.55
N VAL A 29 -15.90 11.41 -2.60
CA VAL A 29 -14.97 10.69 -1.73
C VAL A 29 -13.79 10.21 -2.56
N LYS A 30 -12.59 10.37 -1.99
CA LYS A 30 -11.32 9.85 -2.51
C LYS A 30 -10.54 9.32 -1.32
N ILE A 31 -9.79 8.24 -1.50
CA ILE A 31 -9.03 7.59 -0.42
C ILE A 31 -7.52 7.70 -0.65
N VAL A 32 -6.76 7.94 0.41
CA VAL A 32 -5.29 8.01 0.39
C VAL A 32 -4.73 7.17 1.53
N PRO A 33 -4.60 5.85 1.32
CA PRO A 33 -3.94 4.96 2.26
C PRO A 33 -2.42 5.15 2.22
N ASP A 34 -1.84 5.35 3.41
CA ASP A 34 -0.41 5.57 3.64
C ASP A 34 0.22 4.42 4.41
N SER A 35 1.25 3.80 3.85
CA SER A 35 1.99 2.68 4.43
C SER A 35 1.11 1.51 4.86
N GLY A 36 0.05 1.25 4.09
CA GLY A 36 -0.94 0.20 4.35
C GLY A 36 -0.82 -1.02 3.44
N MET A 37 0.13 -1.08 2.51
CA MET A 37 0.22 -2.17 1.53
C MET A 37 0.95 -3.38 2.13
N PHE A 38 0.28 -4.06 3.07
CA PHE A 38 0.73 -5.31 3.68
C PHE A 38 0.25 -6.50 2.85
N MET A 39 1.17 -7.05 2.07
CA MET A 39 0.87 -8.09 1.10
C MET A 39 1.00 -9.51 1.67
N ASP A 40 0.26 -10.44 1.08
CA ASP A 40 0.39 -11.88 1.31
C ASP A 40 1.65 -12.42 0.64
N LEU A 41 2.79 -12.27 1.33
CA LEU A 41 4.10 -12.73 0.87
C LEU A 41 4.74 -13.68 1.88
N PRO A 42 5.55 -14.65 1.41
CA PRO A 42 6.35 -15.47 2.30
C PRO A 42 7.48 -14.66 2.91
N ASP A 43 7.90 -15.04 4.11
CA ASP A 43 9.11 -14.52 4.73
C ASP A 43 10.38 -15.00 4.01
N LYS A 44 11.54 -14.52 4.46
CA LYS A 44 12.85 -14.90 3.91
C LYS A 44 13.15 -16.41 3.94
N ASP A 45 12.40 -17.19 4.72
CA ASP A 45 12.55 -18.63 4.85
C ASP A 45 11.42 -19.39 4.10
N GLY A 46 10.55 -18.68 3.39
CA GLY A 46 9.46 -19.26 2.58
C GLY A 46 8.16 -19.48 3.35
N VAL A 47 8.02 -18.94 4.57
CA VAL A 47 6.87 -19.19 5.44
C VAL A 47 5.92 -18.00 5.44
N TYR A 48 4.62 -18.25 5.28
CA TYR A 48 3.57 -17.23 5.31
C TYR A 48 3.14 -16.90 6.75
N SER A 49 4.09 -16.42 7.55
CA SER A 49 3.89 -16.11 8.98
C SER A 49 2.89 -14.97 9.22
N PHE A 50 2.94 -13.92 8.39
CA PHE A 50 1.98 -12.82 8.43
C PHE A 50 0.59 -13.29 8.04
N ASN A 51 0.47 -14.09 6.98
CA ASN A 51 -0.81 -14.64 6.56
C ASN A 51 -1.47 -15.46 7.67
N THR A 52 -0.70 -16.36 8.28
CA THR A 52 -1.19 -17.20 9.37
C THR A 52 -1.76 -16.32 10.50
N SER A 53 -1.05 -15.26 10.87
CA SER A 53 -1.47 -14.32 11.91
C SER A 53 -2.72 -13.52 11.51
N GLN A 54 -2.77 -13.03 10.27
CA GLN A 54 -3.88 -12.24 9.74
C GLN A 54 -5.15 -13.10 9.60
N THR A 55 -5.03 -14.32 9.09
CA THR A 55 -6.14 -15.28 8.97
C THR A 55 -6.72 -15.62 10.33
N MET A 56 -5.87 -15.90 11.34
CA MET A 56 -6.34 -16.13 12.71
C MET A 56 -7.09 -14.90 13.28
N ALA A 57 -6.60 -13.69 13.01
CA ALA A 57 -7.28 -12.47 13.46
C ALA A 57 -8.65 -12.30 12.78
N ILE A 58 -8.75 -12.53 11.47
CA ILE A 58 -10.01 -12.43 10.72
C ILE A 58 -11.03 -13.44 11.24
N GLU A 59 -10.61 -14.69 11.45
CA GLU A 59 -11.48 -15.74 11.98
C GLU A 59 -11.95 -15.43 13.40
N LEU A 60 -11.03 -15.03 14.30
CA LEU A 60 -11.34 -14.69 15.69
C LEU A 60 -12.36 -13.55 15.78
N HIS A 61 -12.26 -12.56 14.90
CA HIS A 61 -13.14 -11.40 14.89
C HIS A 61 -14.37 -11.55 13.98
N ASN A 62 -14.53 -12.70 13.31
CA ASN A 62 -15.55 -12.91 12.28
C ASN A 62 -15.59 -11.78 11.24
N ALA A 63 -14.40 -11.33 10.82
CA ALA A 63 -14.22 -10.12 10.03
C ALA A 63 -14.26 -10.35 8.52
N THR A 64 -14.47 -11.59 8.05
CA THR A 64 -14.54 -11.91 6.61
C THR A 64 -15.61 -11.10 5.89
N SER A 65 -16.73 -10.81 6.55
CA SER A 65 -17.80 -9.98 6.00
C SER A 65 -17.44 -8.49 5.88
N SER A 66 -16.39 -8.04 6.58
CA SER A 66 -15.93 -6.64 6.60
C SER A 66 -15.03 -6.29 5.41
N ALA A 67 -14.62 -7.28 4.60
CA ALA A 67 -13.89 -7.03 3.38
C ALA A 67 -14.80 -6.56 2.24
N ASN A 68 -14.22 -5.73 1.35
CA ASN A 68 -14.87 -5.15 0.18
C ASN A 68 -15.77 -6.16 -0.56
N ASN A 69 -17.04 -5.79 -0.71
CA ASN A 69 -18.06 -6.68 -1.27
C ASN A 69 -17.76 -7.11 -2.71
N ALA A 70 -17.32 -6.16 -3.55
CA ALA A 70 -17.03 -6.44 -4.95
C ALA A 70 -15.85 -7.42 -5.10
N CYS A 71 -14.82 -7.30 -4.25
CA CYS A 71 -13.74 -8.29 -4.22
C CYS A 71 -14.28 -9.69 -3.85
N ARG A 72 -15.10 -9.78 -2.80
CA ARG A 72 -15.64 -11.08 -2.33
C ARG A 72 -16.52 -11.75 -3.37
N GLU A 73 -17.35 -10.99 -4.08
CA GLU A 73 -18.22 -11.50 -5.14
C GLU A 73 -17.46 -11.95 -6.39
N ALA A 74 -16.29 -11.35 -6.66
CA ALA A 74 -15.44 -11.70 -7.79
C ALA A 74 -14.58 -12.95 -7.55
N ARG A 75 -14.60 -13.54 -6.35
CA ARG A 75 -13.73 -14.65 -5.95
C ARG A 75 -14.49 -15.95 -5.71
N PRO A 76 -13.89 -17.11 -6.00
CA PRO A 76 -14.34 -18.40 -5.48
C PRO A 76 -14.44 -18.37 -3.95
N GLN A 77 -15.38 -19.14 -3.40
CA GLN A 77 -15.67 -19.13 -1.95
C GLN A 77 -14.46 -19.48 -1.07
N ASP A 78 -13.57 -20.35 -1.57
CA ASP A 78 -12.33 -20.78 -0.92
C ASP A 78 -11.16 -19.80 -1.10
N GLU A 79 -11.33 -18.74 -1.90
CA GLU A 79 -10.34 -17.69 -2.14
C GLU A 79 -10.73 -16.32 -1.56
N VAL A 80 -11.92 -16.21 -0.95
CA VAL A 80 -12.43 -14.95 -0.36
C VAL A 80 -11.47 -14.33 0.66
N TRP A 81 -10.66 -15.15 1.34
CA TRP A 81 -9.65 -14.70 2.30
C TRP A 81 -8.61 -13.74 1.67
N GLN A 82 -8.37 -13.83 0.35
CA GLN A 82 -7.46 -12.93 -0.37
C GLN A 82 -7.92 -11.48 -0.32
N CYS A 83 -9.22 -11.23 -0.20
CA CYS A 83 -9.79 -9.89 -0.04
C CYS A 83 -9.49 -9.25 1.32
N ALA A 84 -8.75 -9.92 2.21
CA ALA A 84 -8.19 -9.30 3.39
C ALA A 84 -6.88 -8.54 3.14
N TYR A 85 -6.28 -8.72 1.96
CA TYR A 85 -4.99 -8.15 1.63
C TYR A 85 -5.14 -7.01 0.61
N PRO A 86 -4.60 -5.81 0.91
CA PRO A 86 -4.70 -4.62 0.08
C PRO A 86 -4.34 -4.80 -1.41
N GLU A 87 -3.37 -5.63 -1.76
CA GLU A 87 -2.97 -5.88 -3.16
C GLU A 87 -4.10 -6.46 -4.00
N ASN A 88 -5.03 -7.19 -3.38
CA ASN A 88 -6.19 -7.78 -4.05
C ASN A 88 -7.39 -6.84 -4.09
N LEU A 89 -7.35 -5.72 -3.38
CA LEU A 89 -8.47 -4.79 -3.19
C LEU A 89 -8.40 -3.58 -4.10
N VAL A 90 -7.21 -3.15 -4.51
CA VAL A 90 -6.98 -1.97 -5.36
C VAL A 90 -7.95 -1.88 -6.56
N PRO A 91 -8.20 -2.95 -7.36
CA PRO A 91 -9.11 -2.87 -8.50
C PRO A 91 -10.59 -2.70 -8.12
N TYR A 92 -10.96 -3.05 -6.89
CA TYR A 92 -12.33 -3.09 -6.39
C TYR A 92 -12.71 -1.89 -5.53
N GLU A 93 -11.80 -0.93 -5.34
CA GLU A 93 -12.11 0.27 -4.58
C GLU A 93 -13.27 1.04 -5.23
N PRO A 94 -14.30 1.46 -4.48
CA PRO A 94 -15.49 2.08 -5.07
C PRO A 94 -15.24 3.53 -5.55
N VAL A 95 -14.12 4.14 -5.16
CA VAL A 95 -13.78 5.55 -5.41
C VAL A 95 -12.31 5.69 -5.77
N PRO A 96 -11.87 6.84 -6.34
CA PRO A 96 -10.46 7.05 -6.65
C PRO A 96 -9.54 6.86 -5.43
N LEU A 97 -8.46 6.13 -5.64
CA LEU A 97 -7.43 5.82 -4.64
C LEU A 97 -6.08 6.43 -5.02
N PHE A 98 -5.36 6.97 -4.04
CA PHE A 98 -3.95 7.34 -4.18
C PHE A 98 -3.08 6.60 -3.16
N MET A 99 -2.29 5.63 -3.61
CA MET A 99 -1.43 4.81 -2.76
C MET A 99 -0.16 5.56 -2.35
N LEU A 100 0.09 5.71 -1.05
CA LEU A 100 1.38 6.16 -0.52
C LEU A 100 2.05 4.98 0.17
N ASN A 101 3.26 4.59 -0.26
CA ASN A 101 3.96 3.50 0.41
C ASN A 101 5.48 3.59 0.17
N TYR A 102 6.26 3.12 1.14
CA TYR A 102 7.70 2.91 0.94
C TYR A 102 7.93 1.57 0.23
N LEU A 103 8.83 1.53 -0.74
CA LEU A 103 9.27 0.27 -1.37
C LEU A 103 10.10 -0.59 -0.41
N TYR A 104 10.64 0.04 0.64
CA TYR A 104 11.34 -0.61 1.75
C TYR A 104 10.68 -0.26 3.09
N ASP A 105 9.38 -0.54 3.20
CA ASP A 105 8.61 -0.28 4.41
C ASP A 105 9.13 -1.11 5.60
N VAL A 106 9.58 -0.42 6.66
CA VAL A 106 10.26 -1.09 7.79
C VAL A 106 9.34 -2.05 8.55
N TYR A 107 8.02 -1.79 8.55
CA TYR A 107 7.05 -2.67 9.19
C TYR A 107 6.80 -3.91 8.35
N ALA A 108 6.59 -3.75 7.04
CA ALA A 108 6.43 -4.88 6.12
C ALA A 108 7.67 -5.79 6.14
N LEU A 109 8.87 -5.21 6.08
CA LEU A 109 10.12 -5.97 6.14
C LEU A 109 10.22 -6.80 7.43
N LYS A 110 9.89 -6.19 8.58
CA LYS A 110 9.97 -6.87 9.87
C LYS A 110 8.91 -7.96 10.04
N PHE A 111 7.65 -7.64 9.77
CA PHE A 111 6.52 -8.48 10.15
C PHE A 111 6.04 -9.43 9.05
N ILE A 112 6.29 -9.10 7.78
CA ILE A 112 5.97 -9.97 6.64
C ILE A 112 7.22 -10.75 6.26
N LEU A 113 8.34 -10.07 6.02
CA LEU A 113 9.54 -10.73 5.50
C LEU A 113 10.44 -11.37 6.56
N GLY A 114 10.18 -11.08 7.84
CA GLY A 114 10.99 -11.57 8.96
C GLY A 114 12.42 -11.01 8.97
N THR A 115 12.63 -9.83 8.40
CA THR A 115 13.96 -9.21 8.28
C THR A 115 14.01 -7.79 8.82
N THR A 116 15.17 -7.40 9.34
CA THR A 116 15.46 -6.03 9.79
C THR A 116 16.69 -5.47 9.07
N CYS A 117 17.12 -6.14 7.99
CA CYS A 117 18.26 -5.69 7.22
C CYS A 117 17.95 -4.32 6.61
N TYR A 118 18.93 -3.42 6.68
CA TYR A 118 18.85 -2.16 5.97
C TYR A 118 19.03 -2.45 4.47
N PRO A 119 18.20 -1.89 3.55
CA PRO A 119 18.14 -2.31 2.15
C PRO A 119 19.49 -2.37 1.40
N ASP A 120 20.41 -1.44 1.69
CA ASP A 120 21.75 -1.40 1.07
C ASP A 120 22.78 -2.37 1.70
N GLN A 121 22.41 -3.03 2.80
CA GLN A 121 23.24 -3.99 3.55
C GLN A 121 22.67 -5.42 3.51
N CYS A 122 21.46 -5.61 2.98
CA CYS A 122 20.84 -6.92 2.87
C CYS A 122 21.66 -7.84 1.96
N GLN A 123 21.79 -9.12 2.33
CA GLN A 123 22.46 -10.14 1.54
C GLN A 123 21.69 -11.46 1.56
N GLY A 124 21.99 -12.35 0.61
CA GLY A 124 21.41 -13.69 0.56
C GLY A 124 19.88 -13.68 0.56
N LYS A 125 19.27 -14.47 1.45
CA LYS A 125 17.81 -14.62 1.55
C LYS A 125 17.09 -13.34 1.96
N ASP A 126 17.72 -12.50 2.80
CA ASP A 126 17.14 -11.23 3.21
C ASP A 126 17.00 -10.28 2.01
N LEU A 127 18.05 -10.16 1.19
CA LEU A 127 18.00 -9.36 -0.04
C LEU A 127 16.93 -9.88 -1.00
N ALA A 128 16.85 -11.20 -1.20
CA ALA A 128 15.86 -11.80 -2.08
C ALA A 128 14.42 -11.49 -1.63
N ALA A 129 14.13 -11.61 -0.33
CA ALA A 129 12.82 -11.29 0.23
C ALA A 129 12.48 -9.80 0.10
N VAL A 130 13.42 -8.91 0.40
CA VAL A 130 13.25 -7.45 0.28
C VAL A 130 12.99 -7.04 -1.16
N GLN A 131 13.73 -7.61 -2.12
CA GLN A 131 13.51 -7.32 -3.54
C GLN A 131 12.18 -7.90 -4.03
N ASN A 132 11.76 -9.08 -3.53
CA ASN A 132 10.45 -9.64 -3.85
C ASN A 132 9.31 -8.70 -3.39
N TYR A 133 9.34 -8.20 -2.16
CA TYR A 133 8.36 -7.21 -1.68
C TYR A 133 8.32 -5.97 -2.57
N ARG A 134 9.49 -5.40 -2.88
CA ARG A 134 9.60 -4.25 -3.78
C ARG A 134 8.96 -4.52 -5.14
N THR A 135 9.29 -5.65 -5.77
CA THR A 135 8.76 -5.99 -7.10
C THR A 135 7.26 -6.27 -7.07
N SER A 136 6.75 -6.88 -6.00
CA SER A 136 5.31 -7.09 -5.82
C SER A 136 4.56 -5.76 -5.69
N LEU A 137 5.11 -4.80 -4.94
CA LEU A 137 4.51 -3.48 -4.79
C LEU A 137 4.49 -2.69 -6.10
N LEU A 138 5.59 -2.73 -6.86
CA LEU A 138 5.65 -2.13 -8.21
C LEU A 138 4.66 -2.78 -9.16
N LYS A 139 4.48 -4.11 -9.09
CA LYS A 139 3.48 -4.80 -9.89
C LYS A 139 2.08 -4.25 -9.60
N VAL A 140 1.70 -4.12 -8.33
CA VAL A 140 0.38 -3.56 -7.95
C VAL A 140 0.18 -2.16 -8.55
N ALA A 141 1.18 -1.28 -8.43
CA ALA A 141 1.10 0.07 -8.98
C ALA A 141 1.02 0.11 -10.52
N HIS A 142 1.44 -0.94 -11.23
CA HIS A 142 1.42 -0.99 -12.68
C HIS A 142 0.25 -1.78 -13.27
N THR A 143 -0.31 -2.75 -12.53
CA THR A 143 -1.31 -3.67 -13.07
C THR A 143 -2.69 -3.53 -12.44
N GLU A 144 -2.77 -3.05 -11.19
CA GLU A 144 -4.03 -3.09 -10.42
C GLU A 144 -4.70 -1.72 -10.29
N LEU A 145 -3.95 -0.62 -10.44
CA LEU A 145 -4.52 0.74 -10.42
C LEU A 145 -5.43 0.97 -11.63
N ARG A 146 -6.57 1.63 -11.38
CA ARG A 146 -7.49 2.09 -12.44
C ARG A 146 -7.05 3.46 -12.94
N GLU A 147 -7.66 3.92 -14.04
CA GLU A 147 -7.32 5.19 -14.69
C GLU A 147 -7.40 6.41 -13.76
N GLN A 148 -8.38 6.42 -12.85
CA GLN A 148 -8.56 7.49 -11.87
C GLN A 148 -7.67 7.39 -10.62
N ASP A 149 -6.95 6.28 -10.46
CA ASP A 149 -6.12 6.05 -9.29
C ASP A 149 -4.72 6.66 -9.46
N GLY A 150 -3.94 6.65 -8.39
CA GLY A 150 -2.56 7.13 -8.39
C GLY A 150 -1.70 6.43 -7.35
N ALA A 151 -0.39 6.63 -7.44
CA ALA A 151 0.55 6.09 -6.48
C ALA A 151 1.79 6.97 -6.34
N PHE A 152 2.36 6.98 -5.13
CA PHE A 152 3.69 7.48 -4.84
C PHE A 152 4.47 6.42 -4.07
N LEU A 153 5.43 5.79 -4.74
CA LEU A 153 6.26 4.72 -4.19
C LEU A 153 7.73 5.10 -4.23
N ILE A 154 8.38 5.15 -3.06
CA ILE A 154 9.75 5.64 -2.92
C ILE A 154 10.65 4.61 -2.26
N THR A 155 11.90 4.45 -2.74
CA THR A 155 12.91 3.56 -2.13
C THR A 155 13.56 4.19 -0.91
N CYS A 156 12.76 4.55 0.10
CA CYS A 156 13.27 4.87 1.45
C CYS A 156 12.96 3.73 2.43
N PHE A 157 13.80 3.60 3.45
CA PHE A 157 13.63 2.67 4.57
C PHE A 157 12.96 3.41 5.74
N SER A 158 11.64 3.48 5.72
CA SER A 158 10.83 4.16 6.75
C SER A 158 9.40 3.60 6.81
N HIS A 159 8.52 4.21 7.60
CA HIS A 159 7.09 3.88 7.69
C HIS A 159 6.28 5.15 7.96
N GLY A 160 5.16 5.32 7.26
CA GLY A 160 4.31 6.52 7.28
C GLY A 160 4.93 7.70 6.51
N LEU A 161 4.30 8.10 5.41
CA LEU A 161 4.69 9.30 4.65
C LEU A 161 3.96 10.55 5.14
N ALA A 162 2.75 10.40 5.68
CA ALA A 162 1.81 11.50 5.87
C ALA A 162 2.09 12.41 7.05
N GLY A 163 2.57 11.82 8.16
CA GLY A 163 2.73 12.53 9.43
C GLY A 163 3.96 13.42 9.49
N ILE A 164 4.73 13.49 8.41
CA ILE A 164 6.07 14.07 8.39
C ILE A 164 6.13 15.17 7.31
N ASP A 165 6.06 16.44 7.72
CA ASP A 165 6.01 17.58 6.79
C ASP A 165 7.20 17.60 5.81
N VAL A 166 8.39 17.22 6.27
CA VAL A 166 9.58 17.11 5.43
C VAL A 166 9.42 16.04 4.34
N VAL A 167 8.79 14.90 4.63
CA VAL A 167 8.50 13.88 3.60
C VAL A 167 7.54 14.48 2.57
N TRP A 168 6.50 15.18 3.04
CA TRP A 168 5.51 15.76 2.14
C TRP A 168 6.05 16.85 1.22
N THR A 169 7.02 17.63 1.72
CA THR A 169 7.56 18.82 1.04
C THR A 169 8.84 18.59 0.27
N GLU A 170 9.69 17.65 0.70
CA GLU A 170 11.05 17.48 0.18
C GLU A 170 11.28 16.13 -0.49
N PHE A 171 10.55 15.07 -0.14
CA PHE A 171 10.78 13.77 -0.77
C PHE A 171 10.21 13.77 -2.17
N THR A 172 11.03 13.37 -3.14
CA THR A 172 10.67 13.39 -4.55
C THR A 172 10.89 12.07 -5.24
N VAL A 173 9.92 11.69 -6.07
CA VAL A 173 10.02 10.65 -7.09
C VAL A 173 9.74 11.31 -8.42
N ASN A 174 10.55 11.05 -9.45
CA ASN A 174 10.43 11.68 -10.77
C ASN A 174 10.32 13.23 -10.70
N ASN A 175 11.08 13.85 -9.80
CA ASN A 175 11.09 15.30 -9.57
C ASN A 175 9.74 15.89 -9.08
N ARG A 176 8.85 15.04 -8.54
CA ARG A 176 7.57 15.44 -7.94
C ARG A 176 7.58 15.16 -6.45
N THR A 177 7.18 16.14 -5.65
CA THR A 177 7.00 15.93 -4.21
C THR A 177 5.72 15.15 -3.93
N VAL A 178 5.62 14.50 -2.76
CA VAL A 178 4.36 13.87 -2.32
C VAL A 178 3.22 14.88 -2.35
N ARG A 179 3.45 16.11 -1.86
CA ARG A 179 2.46 17.21 -1.90
C ARG A 179 1.96 17.50 -3.31
N GLN A 180 2.86 17.58 -4.29
CA GLN A 180 2.51 17.85 -5.68
C GLN A 180 1.73 16.69 -6.27
N ALA A 181 2.22 15.46 -6.11
CA ALA A 181 1.61 14.25 -6.63
C ALA A 181 0.17 14.07 -6.11
N VAL A 182 -0.02 14.09 -4.79
CA VAL A 182 -1.35 13.95 -4.16
C VAL A 182 -2.25 15.13 -4.54
N GLY A 183 -1.73 16.35 -4.55
CA GLY A 183 -2.50 17.55 -4.89
C GLY A 183 -2.96 17.55 -6.34
N ASP A 184 -2.08 17.22 -7.28
CA ASP A 184 -2.39 17.23 -8.71
C ASP A 184 -3.41 16.14 -9.04
N TRP A 185 -3.29 14.94 -8.47
CA TRP A 185 -4.30 13.89 -8.55
C TRP A 185 -5.64 14.31 -7.91
N TYR A 186 -5.60 14.83 -6.67
CA TYR A 186 -6.81 15.18 -5.92
C TYR A 186 -7.66 16.21 -6.67
N PHE A 187 -7.03 17.20 -7.31
CA PHE A 187 -7.70 18.24 -8.08
C PHE A 187 -7.83 17.92 -9.58
N GLY A 188 -7.41 16.74 -10.04
CA GLY A 188 -7.51 16.34 -11.45
C GLY A 188 -6.70 17.22 -12.40
N ARG A 189 -5.53 17.69 -11.97
CA ARG A 189 -4.67 18.60 -12.75
C ARG A 189 -3.79 17.88 -13.77
N THR A 190 -3.66 16.56 -13.66
CA THR A 190 -2.82 15.71 -14.52
C THR A 190 -3.43 14.32 -14.67
N ALA A 191 -3.07 13.62 -15.74
CA ALA A 191 -3.32 12.20 -15.92
C ALA A 191 -2.13 11.33 -15.48
N ASP A 192 -0.95 11.93 -15.32
CA ASP A 192 0.25 11.27 -14.79
C ASP A 192 0.20 11.26 -13.26
N ASN A 193 -0.46 10.25 -12.69
CA ASN A 193 -0.71 10.11 -11.24
C ASN A 193 0.13 9.00 -10.58
N VAL A 194 1.03 8.34 -11.32
CA VAL A 194 1.82 7.20 -10.84
C VAL A 194 3.30 7.57 -10.83
N HIS A 195 3.83 7.83 -9.63
CA HIS A 195 5.22 8.21 -9.41
C HIS A 195 5.91 7.16 -8.56
N VAL A 196 6.71 6.30 -9.19
CA VAL A 196 7.35 5.17 -8.52
C VAL A 196 8.85 5.12 -8.80
N ASP A 197 9.66 4.86 -7.79
CA ASP A 197 11.09 4.60 -7.96
C ASP A 197 11.32 3.23 -8.59
N THR A 198 11.94 3.20 -9.76
CA THR A 198 12.25 1.96 -10.51
C THR A 198 13.66 1.43 -10.26
N ASP A 199 14.54 2.23 -9.67
CA ASP A 199 15.87 1.81 -9.20
C ASP A 199 15.73 1.10 -7.83
N PRO A 200 16.39 -0.03 -7.57
CA PRO A 200 16.44 -0.65 -6.24
C PRO A 200 17.34 0.10 -5.25
N GLU A 201 18.18 1.04 -5.68
CA GLU A 201 18.97 1.83 -4.74
C GLU A 201 18.10 2.77 -3.90
N MET A 202 18.53 2.98 -2.66
CA MET A 202 17.89 3.94 -1.75
C MET A 202 17.87 5.33 -2.37
N ASN A 203 16.68 5.92 -2.50
CA ASN A 203 16.50 7.23 -3.10
C ASN A 203 17.36 8.28 -2.34
N PRO A 204 18.13 9.12 -3.04
CA PRO A 204 19.03 10.08 -2.39
C PRO A 204 18.35 11.06 -1.43
N VAL A 205 17.06 11.34 -1.61
CA VAL A 205 16.31 12.24 -0.70
C VAL A 205 16.18 11.66 0.70
N CYS A 206 16.18 10.32 0.83
CA CYS A 206 16.08 9.63 2.10
C CYS A 206 17.39 9.70 2.92
N ARG A 207 18.54 9.88 2.25
CA ARG A 207 19.87 9.82 2.89
C ARG A 207 20.27 11.12 3.60
N LYS A 208 19.53 12.21 3.37
CA LYS A 208 19.92 13.56 3.82
C LYS A 208 19.41 13.93 5.21
N LYS A 209 18.68 13.07 5.92
CA LYS A 209 18.09 13.38 7.23
C LYS A 209 18.02 12.15 8.13
#